data_AF-A0A8J6YS74-F1
#
_entry.id   AF-A0A8J6YS74-F1
#
_cell.length_a   1.000
_cell.length_b   1.000
_cell.length_c   1.000
_cell.angle_alpha   90.00
_cell.angle_beta   90.00
_cell.angle_gamma   90.00
#
_symmetry.space_group_name_H-M   'P 1'
#
loop_
_entity.id
_entity.type
_entity.pdbx_description
1 polymer ?
#
loop_
_entity_poly.entity_id
_entity_poly.type
_entity_poly.pdbx_seq_one_letter_code
_entity_poly.pdbx_strand_id
1 'polypeptide(L)'
;MAEDSKGVVLEAPVDQLLVEKLSDPVIIGQLIRLLDKLENVTFLMEMVEGFLRRGPEIADSVNDLIILLRKSWSTPEYSSRVENAFAALRRMQEFLDSPQVQALFKSDVLDVRSVQLVGKAAHSMIQATKETERMEAKRLGLFGLMKALNDPEIQPAIQFALNFARHFSKELKDA
;
A
#
# COMPACT_ATOMS: atom_id res chain seq x y z
N MET A 1 38.38 80.22 23.79
CA MET A 1 37.31 79.30 24.27
C MET A 1 36.32 79.20 23.13
N ALA A 2 36.53 78.19 22.26
CA ALA A 2 35.97 76.84 22.35
C ALA A 2 34.72 76.80 21.44
N GLU A 3 34.52 75.88 20.51
CA GLU A 3 35.24 74.68 20.14
C GLU A 3 34.81 74.37 18.70
N ASP A 4 35.76 74.19 17.81
CA ASP A 4 35.55 73.67 16.47
C ASP A 4 35.42 72.15 16.60
N SER A 5 34.22 71.63 16.39
CA SER A 5 33.99 70.18 16.37
C SER A 5 32.98 69.84 15.29
N LYS A 6 33.40 70.01 14.03
CA LYS A 6 32.83 69.29 12.90
C LYS A 6 33.14 67.81 13.07
N GLY A 7 32.26 67.11 13.76
CA GLY A 7 32.17 65.65 13.69
C GLY A 7 31.74 65.26 12.28
N VAL A 8 32.72 65.04 11.39
CA VAL A 8 32.52 64.28 10.16
C VAL A 8 32.18 62.86 10.61
N VAL A 9 30.89 62.55 10.68
CA VAL A 9 30.42 61.16 10.76
C VAL A 9 30.79 60.58 9.39
N LEU A 10 31.97 59.98 9.33
CA LEU A 10 32.37 59.11 8.24
C LEU A 10 31.40 57.93 8.27
N GLU A 11 30.26 58.05 7.60
CA GLU A 11 29.55 56.87 7.08
C GLU A 11 30.60 56.14 6.26
N ALA A 12 31.15 55.05 6.81
CA ALA A 12 31.95 54.14 6.01
C ALA A 12 31.07 53.82 4.79
N PRO A 13 31.50 54.14 3.56
CA PRO A 13 30.68 53.92 2.39
C PRO A 13 30.21 52.47 2.47
N VAL A 14 28.94 52.22 2.20
CA VAL A 14 28.34 50.88 2.27
C VAL A 14 29.24 49.85 1.58
N ASP A 15 29.97 50.28 0.56
CA ASP A 15 31.04 49.58 -0.14
C ASP A 15 32.18 49.06 0.76
N GLN A 16 32.70 49.85 1.71
CA GLN A 16 33.74 49.41 2.66
C GLN A 16 33.21 48.39 3.66
N LEU A 17 31.99 48.60 4.18
CA LEU A 17 31.33 47.63 5.07
C LEU A 17 31.00 46.33 4.33
N LEU A 18 30.58 46.43 3.06
CA LEU A 18 30.38 45.28 2.19
C LEU A 18 31.70 44.56 1.92
N VAL A 19 32.77 45.27 1.59
CA VAL A 19 34.09 44.67 1.35
C VAL A 19 34.64 44.00 2.61
N GLU A 20 34.44 44.59 3.80
CA GLU A 20 34.85 44.00 5.08
C GLU A 20 34.03 42.74 5.40
N LYS A 21 32.70 42.77 5.21
CA LYS A 21 31.82 41.60 5.41
C LYS A 21 32.04 40.52 4.36
N LEU A 22 32.35 40.88 3.12
CA LEU A 22 32.68 39.97 2.02
C LEU A 22 34.12 39.48 2.08
N SER A 23 34.96 40.00 2.98
CA SER A 23 36.27 39.44 3.29
C SER A 23 36.18 38.34 4.35
N ASP A 24 35.04 38.21 5.04
CA ASP A 24 34.78 37.14 6.00
C ASP A 24 34.42 35.84 5.23
N PRO A 25 35.24 34.78 5.33
CA PRO A 25 35.00 33.52 4.62
C PRO A 25 33.69 32.84 5.05
N VAL A 26 33.18 33.11 6.26
CA VAL A 26 31.89 32.58 6.73
C VAL A 26 30.73 33.26 6.01
N ILE A 27 30.79 34.58 5.85
CA ILE A 27 29.73 35.36 5.18
C ILE A 27 29.70 35.04 3.68
N ILE A 28 30.86 34.92 3.03
CA ILE A 28 30.93 34.46 1.64
C ILE A 28 30.30 33.08 1.50
N GLY A 29 30.60 32.14 2.41
CA GLY A 29 30.02 30.81 2.39
C GLY A 29 28.49 30.79 2.58
N GLN A 30 27.95 31.67 3.42
CA GLN A 30 26.50 31.83 3.59
C GLN A 30 25.84 32.48 2.38
N LEU A 31 26.49 33.47 1.78
CA LEU A 31 25.99 34.16 0.60
C LEU A 31 25.96 33.23 -0.62
N ILE A 32 27.02 32.43 -0.82
CA ILE A 32 27.07 31.38 -1.85
C ILE A 32 25.95 30.36 -1.62
N ARG A 33 25.76 29.88 -0.39
CA ARG A 33 24.66 28.94 -0.07
C ARG A 33 23.27 29.53 -0.28
N LEU A 34 23.10 30.84 -0.10
CA LEU A 34 21.85 31.53 -0.40
C LEU A 34 21.65 31.69 -1.91
N LEU A 35 22.70 32.09 -2.62
CA LEU A 35 22.75 32.16 -4.09
C LEU A 35 22.41 30.79 -4.73
N ASP A 36 22.99 29.70 -4.22
CA ASP A 36 22.71 28.32 -4.64
C ASP A 36 21.26 27.91 -4.34
N LYS A 37 20.58 28.61 -3.43
CA LYS A 37 19.19 28.36 -3.06
C LYS A 37 18.20 29.34 -3.66
N LEU A 38 18.65 30.40 -4.36
CA LEU A 38 17.76 31.40 -4.97
C LEU A 38 16.83 30.77 -6.02
N GLU A 39 17.31 29.77 -6.76
CA GLU A 39 16.47 29.00 -7.69
C GLU A 39 15.29 28.31 -6.97
N ASN A 40 15.54 27.76 -5.77
CA ASN A 40 14.49 27.17 -4.93
C ASN A 40 13.56 28.23 -4.33
N VAL A 41 14.04 29.45 -4.07
CA VAL A 41 13.23 30.55 -3.55
C VAL A 41 12.25 31.03 -4.61
N THR A 42 12.68 31.18 -5.87
CA THR A 42 11.78 31.53 -6.98
C THR A 42 10.70 30.47 -7.15
N PHE A 43 11.06 29.19 -7.10
CA PHE A 43 10.10 28.09 -7.15
C PHE A 43 9.09 28.12 -5.98
N LEU A 44 9.55 28.37 -4.75
CA LEU A 44 8.64 28.52 -3.60
C LEU A 44 7.71 29.72 -3.73
N MET A 45 8.19 30.83 -4.27
CA MET A 45 7.37 32.01 -4.52
C MET A 45 6.30 31.73 -5.58
N GLU A 46 6.63 31.01 -6.65
CA GLU A 46 5.66 30.58 -7.66
C GLU A 46 4.62 29.60 -7.09
N MET A 47 5.03 28.68 -6.22
CA MET A 47 4.11 27.76 -5.52
C MET A 47 3.17 28.52 -4.57
N VAL A 48 3.70 29.47 -3.80
CA VAL A 48 2.90 30.31 -2.89
C VAL A 48 1.96 31.20 -3.70
N GLU A 49 2.41 31.78 -4.81
CA GLU A 49 1.56 32.55 -5.71
C GLU A 49 0.45 31.68 -6.32
N GLY A 50 0.78 30.47 -6.77
CA GLY A 50 -0.19 29.49 -7.26
C GLY A 50 -1.21 29.06 -6.20
N PHE A 51 -0.77 28.88 -4.96
CA PHE A 51 -1.62 28.56 -3.82
C PHE A 51 -2.53 29.74 -3.43
N LEU A 52 -1.99 30.96 -3.37
CA LEU A 52 -2.77 32.17 -3.05
C LEU A 52 -3.79 32.47 -4.15
N ARG A 53 -3.42 32.27 -5.42
CA ARG A 53 -4.31 32.46 -6.57
C ARG A 53 -5.45 31.44 -6.60
N ARG A 54 -5.23 30.23 -6.09
CA ARG A 54 -6.25 29.17 -5.92
C ARG A 54 -6.86 29.14 -4.50
N GLY A 55 -6.45 30.06 -3.63
CA GLY A 55 -6.84 30.11 -2.23
C GLY A 55 -8.37 30.12 -2.02
N PRO A 56 -9.16 30.85 -2.82
CA PRO A 56 -10.62 30.82 -2.73
C PRO A 56 -11.20 29.43 -3.01
N GLU A 57 -10.75 28.74 -4.06
CA GLU A 57 -11.23 27.40 -4.42
C GLU A 57 -10.85 26.35 -3.35
N ILE A 58 -9.66 26.50 -2.75
CA ILE A 58 -9.20 25.64 -1.65
C ILE A 58 -10.03 25.91 -0.40
N ALA A 59 -10.31 27.17 -0.07
CA ALA A 59 -11.14 27.54 1.07
C ALA A 59 -12.57 27.02 0.92
N ASP A 60 -13.14 27.12 -0.29
CA ASP A 60 -14.47 26.59 -0.61
C ASP A 60 -14.50 25.05 -0.49
N SER A 61 -13.48 24.37 -1.02
CA SER A 61 -13.35 22.90 -0.92
C SER A 61 -13.22 22.43 0.53
N VAL A 62 -12.47 23.16 1.36
CA VAL A 62 -12.32 22.86 2.80
C VAL A 62 -13.63 23.12 3.54
N ASN A 63 -14.31 24.21 3.23
CA ASN A 63 -15.61 24.54 3.82
C ASN A 63 -16.67 23.47 3.46
N ASP A 64 -16.70 23.02 2.21
CA ASP A 64 -17.59 21.95 1.75
C ASP A 64 -17.30 20.63 2.46
N LEU A 65 -16.02 20.26 2.64
CA LEU A 65 -15.62 19.10 3.43
C LEU A 65 -16.07 19.21 4.89
N ILE A 66 -15.93 20.39 5.51
CA ILE A 66 -16.39 20.63 6.89
C ILE A 66 -17.92 20.54 6.98
N ILE A 67 -18.64 21.08 6.00
CA ILE A 67 -20.11 21.02 5.94
C ILE A 67 -20.57 19.57 5.76
N LEU A 68 -19.94 18.81 4.86
CA LEU A 68 -20.22 17.38 4.64
C LEU A 68 -19.95 16.56 5.89
N LEU A 69 -18.82 16.80 6.57
CA LEU A 69 -18.47 16.12 7.82
C LEU A 69 -19.48 16.45 8.93
N ARG A 70 -19.83 17.73 9.10
CA ARG A 70 -20.82 18.19 10.07
C ARG A 70 -22.21 17.60 9.79
N LYS A 71 -22.64 17.58 8.52
CA LYS A 71 -23.92 16.98 8.10
C LYS A 71 -23.93 15.47 8.33
N SER A 72 -22.84 14.78 7.97
CA SER A 72 -22.68 13.34 8.18
C SER A 72 -22.74 12.96 9.67
N TRP A 73 -22.21 13.80 10.56
CA TRP A 73 -22.26 13.60 12.00
C TRP A 73 -23.59 13.99 12.66
N SER A 74 -24.40 14.81 11.99
CA SER A 74 -25.70 15.27 12.51
C SER A 74 -26.85 14.30 12.22
N THR A 75 -26.63 13.28 11.38
CA THR A 75 -27.62 12.23 11.07
C THR A 75 -27.42 11.00 11.97
N PRO A 76 -28.39 10.63 12.83
CA PRO A 76 -28.28 9.50 13.78
C PRO A 76 -28.16 8.11 13.10
N GLU A 77 -28.45 8.00 11.81
CA GLU A 77 -28.18 6.78 11.02
C GLU A 77 -26.69 6.55 10.73
N TYR A 78 -25.86 7.60 10.77
CA TYR A 78 -24.43 7.47 10.47
C TYR A 78 -23.62 7.05 11.70
N SER A 79 -23.98 7.51 12.90
CA SER A 79 -23.34 7.08 14.15
C SER A 79 -23.49 5.58 14.37
N SER A 80 -24.69 5.04 14.15
CA SER A 80 -24.96 3.60 14.25
C SER A 80 -24.21 2.78 13.19
N ARG A 81 -24.05 3.28 11.95
CA ARG A 81 -23.23 2.63 10.92
C ARG A 81 -21.75 2.60 11.28
N VAL A 82 -21.23 3.69 11.83
CA VAL A 82 -19.83 3.78 12.27
C VAL A 82 -19.59 2.84 13.46
N GLU A 83 -20.48 2.85 14.45
CA GLU A 83 -20.42 1.93 15.59
C GLU A 83 -20.49 0.47 15.16
N ASN A 84 -21.37 0.13 14.22
CA ASN A 84 -21.49 -1.23 13.68
C ASN A 84 -20.25 -1.63 12.85
N ALA A 85 -19.68 -0.71 12.07
CA ALA A 85 -18.44 -0.95 11.34
C ALA A 85 -17.26 -1.16 12.30
N PHE A 86 -17.16 -0.36 13.36
CA PHE A 86 -16.15 -0.55 14.41
C PHE A 86 -16.35 -1.86 15.17
N ALA A 87 -17.59 -2.23 15.48
CA ALA A 87 -17.90 -3.51 16.13
C ALA A 87 -17.57 -4.70 15.22
N ALA A 88 -17.87 -4.61 13.92
CA ALA A 88 -17.50 -5.61 12.93
C ALA A 88 -15.98 -5.72 12.77
N LEU A 89 -15.26 -4.60 12.75
CA LEU A 89 -13.80 -4.57 12.70
C LEU A 89 -13.18 -5.20 13.95
N ARG A 90 -13.70 -4.92 15.15
CA ARG A 90 -13.24 -5.57 16.39
C ARG A 90 -13.48 -7.07 16.36
N ARG A 91 -14.67 -7.52 15.95
CA ARG A 91 -14.98 -8.95 15.82
C ARG A 91 -14.09 -9.65 14.78
N MET A 92 -13.83 -8.98 13.66
CA MET A 92 -12.91 -9.47 12.64
C MET A 92 -11.49 -9.57 13.20
N GLN A 93 -11.04 -8.57 13.95
CA GLN A 93 -9.73 -8.57 14.59
C GLN A 93 -9.63 -9.69 15.64
N GLU A 94 -10.62 -9.85 16.51
CA GLU A 94 -10.70 -10.95 17.48
C GLU A 94 -10.69 -12.33 16.80
N PHE A 95 -11.37 -12.46 15.66
CA PHE A 95 -11.35 -13.68 14.86
C PHE A 95 -9.98 -13.95 14.24
N LEU A 96 -9.33 -12.93 13.67
CA LEU A 96 -7.98 -13.04 13.09
C LEU A 96 -6.90 -13.32 14.14
N ASP A 97 -7.07 -12.79 15.35
CA ASP A 97 -6.20 -13.00 16.50
C ASP A 97 -6.45 -14.36 17.19
N SER A 98 -7.51 -15.08 16.79
CA SER A 98 -7.80 -16.39 17.35
C SER A 98 -6.64 -17.37 17.08
N PRO A 99 -6.26 -18.20 18.07
CA PRO A 99 -5.15 -19.16 17.92
C PRO A 99 -5.31 -20.10 16.72
N GLN A 100 -6.56 -20.44 16.37
CA GLN A 100 -6.89 -21.32 15.26
C GLN A 100 -6.60 -20.64 13.91
N VAL A 101 -7.01 -19.38 13.75
CA VAL A 101 -6.76 -18.62 12.52
C VAL A 101 -5.27 -18.31 12.37
N GLN A 102 -4.61 -17.95 13.47
CA GLN A 102 -3.15 -17.80 13.50
C GLN A 102 -2.42 -19.09 13.15
N ALA A 103 -2.89 -20.25 13.62
CA ALA A 103 -2.32 -21.54 13.24
C ALA A 103 -2.52 -21.83 11.74
N LEU A 104 -3.66 -21.47 11.17
CA LEU A 104 -3.90 -21.59 9.72
C LEU A 104 -2.99 -20.66 8.90
N PHE A 105 -2.81 -19.40 9.32
CA PHE A 105 -1.85 -18.47 8.70
C PHE A 105 -0.39 -18.92 8.82
N LYS A 106 -0.03 -19.56 9.93
CA LYS A 106 1.31 -20.11 10.14
C LYS A 106 1.53 -21.44 9.42
N SER A 107 0.45 -22.13 9.05
CA SER A 107 0.52 -23.34 8.25
C SER A 107 0.62 -23.01 6.75
N ASP A 108 1.14 -23.96 5.98
CA ASP A 108 1.24 -23.82 4.51
C ASP A 108 -0.13 -23.81 3.81
N VAL A 109 -1.26 -23.88 4.54
CA VAL A 109 -2.62 -23.93 3.99
C VAL A 109 -2.99 -22.64 3.23
N LEU A 110 -2.53 -21.48 3.70
CA LEU A 110 -2.78 -20.18 3.07
C LEU A 110 -1.64 -19.71 2.16
N ASP A 111 -0.62 -20.56 1.91
CA ASP A 111 0.42 -20.26 0.93
C ASP A 111 -0.18 -20.16 -0.49
N VAL A 112 0.38 -19.26 -1.31
CA VAL A 112 -0.07 -19.03 -2.68
C VAL A 112 -0.11 -20.33 -3.49
N ARG A 113 0.84 -21.25 -3.28
CA ARG A 113 0.89 -22.52 -4.00
C ARG A 113 -0.22 -23.48 -3.58
N SER A 114 -0.54 -23.55 -2.29
CA SER A 114 -1.63 -24.37 -1.75
C SER A 114 -2.99 -23.89 -2.27
N VAL A 115 -3.23 -22.57 -2.24
CA VAL A 115 -4.44 -21.96 -2.79
C VAL A 115 -4.57 -22.22 -4.29
N GLN A 116 -3.47 -22.11 -5.04
CA GLN A 116 -3.45 -22.43 -6.47
C GLN A 116 -3.75 -23.91 -6.76
N LEU A 117 -3.23 -24.83 -5.93
CA LEU A 117 -3.50 -26.27 -6.09
C LEU A 117 -4.98 -26.57 -5.86
N VAL A 118 -5.57 -26.02 -4.79
CA VAL A 118 -7.02 -26.13 -4.52
C VAL A 118 -7.83 -25.52 -5.65
N GLY A 119 -7.43 -24.35 -6.15
CA GLY A 119 -8.07 -23.69 -7.29
C GLY A 119 -8.05 -24.54 -8.56
N LYS A 120 -6.91 -25.17 -8.87
CA LYS A 120 -6.79 -26.11 -10.00
C LYS A 120 -7.69 -27.33 -9.82
N ALA A 121 -7.73 -27.92 -8.63
CA ALA A 121 -8.59 -29.07 -8.34
C ALA A 121 -10.08 -28.71 -8.49
N ALA A 122 -10.51 -27.59 -7.92
CA ALA A 122 -11.88 -27.10 -8.04
C ALA A 122 -12.25 -26.80 -9.51
N HIS A 123 -11.34 -26.15 -10.26
CA HIS A 123 -11.55 -25.90 -11.68
C HIS A 123 -11.73 -27.19 -12.48
N SER A 124 -10.83 -28.16 -12.31
CA SER A 124 -10.91 -29.46 -12.99
C SER A 124 -12.18 -30.23 -12.63
N MET A 125 -12.62 -30.17 -11.37
CA MET A 125 -13.87 -30.81 -10.94
C MET A 125 -15.09 -30.18 -11.63
N ILE A 126 -15.17 -28.85 -11.68
CA ILE A 126 -16.26 -28.14 -12.37
C ILE A 126 -16.28 -28.47 -13.87
N GLN A 127 -15.11 -28.54 -14.51
CA GLN A 127 -15.01 -28.91 -15.92
C GLN A 127 -15.44 -30.35 -16.16
N ALA A 128 -14.99 -31.28 -15.33
CA ALA A 128 -15.38 -32.70 -15.42
C ALA A 128 -16.90 -32.88 -15.28
N THR A 129 -17.55 -32.14 -14.37
CA THR A 129 -19.02 -32.14 -14.24
C THR A 129 -19.68 -31.67 -15.54
N LYS A 130 -19.25 -30.53 -16.10
CA LYS A 130 -19.81 -29.98 -17.35
C LYS A 130 -19.63 -30.93 -18.54
N GLU A 131 -18.49 -31.60 -18.64
CA GLU A 131 -18.23 -32.57 -19.71
C GLU A 131 -19.10 -33.82 -19.56
N THR A 132 -19.27 -34.29 -18.32
CA THR A 132 -20.13 -35.45 -18.01
C THR A 132 -21.61 -35.15 -18.27
N GLU A 133 -22.06 -33.91 -18.07
CA GLU A 133 -23.44 -33.49 -18.39
C GLU A 133 -23.69 -33.37 -19.90
N ARG A 134 -22.65 -33.03 -20.69
CA ARG A 134 -22.76 -32.84 -22.14
C ARG A 134 -22.62 -34.15 -22.94
N MET A 135 -21.99 -35.16 -22.36
CA MET A 135 -21.76 -36.45 -23.02
C MET A 135 -22.70 -37.51 -22.43
N GLU A 136 -23.34 -38.33 -23.27
CA GLU A 136 -24.03 -39.52 -22.76
C GLU A 136 -23.04 -40.41 -22.01
N ALA A 137 -23.39 -40.77 -20.76
CA ALA A 137 -22.55 -41.57 -19.88
C ALA A 137 -22.24 -42.95 -20.50
N LYS A 138 -21.11 -43.05 -21.22
CA LYS A 138 -20.59 -44.33 -21.69
C LYS A 138 -20.14 -45.13 -20.49
N ARG A 139 -20.76 -46.30 -20.30
CA ARG A 139 -20.37 -47.26 -19.26
C ARG A 139 -18.92 -47.71 -19.50
N LEU A 140 -17.99 -47.28 -18.65
CA LEU A 140 -16.63 -47.80 -18.65
C LEU A 140 -16.62 -49.22 -18.07
N GLY A 141 -16.17 -50.19 -18.87
CA GLY A 141 -15.88 -51.55 -18.40
C GLY A 141 -14.48 -51.66 -17.78
N LEU A 142 -14.18 -52.79 -17.14
CA LEU A 142 -12.88 -53.08 -16.49
C LEU A 142 -11.68 -52.85 -17.42
N PHE A 143 -11.82 -53.20 -18.71
CA PHE A 143 -10.78 -52.99 -19.71
C PHE A 143 -10.61 -51.51 -20.10
N GLY A 144 -11.70 -50.73 -20.08
CA GLY A 144 -11.67 -49.29 -20.30
C GLY A 144 -10.96 -48.55 -19.17
N LEU A 145 -11.16 -49.00 -17.93
CA LEU A 145 -10.44 -48.48 -16.76
C LEU A 145 -8.94 -48.77 -16.86
N MET A 146 -8.56 -50.00 -17.19
CA MET A 146 -7.13 -50.34 -17.38
C MET A 146 -6.48 -49.53 -18.51
N LYS A 147 -7.22 -49.30 -19.60
CA LYS A 147 -6.73 -48.44 -20.69
C LYS A 147 -6.56 -46.98 -20.24
N ALA A 148 -7.52 -46.44 -19.47
CA ALA A 148 -7.44 -45.08 -18.93
C ALA A 148 -6.27 -44.90 -17.94
N LEU A 149 -5.99 -45.91 -17.12
CA LEU A 149 -4.82 -45.88 -16.22
C LEU A 149 -3.49 -45.88 -16.97
N ASN A 150 -3.46 -46.38 -18.22
CA ASN A 150 -2.28 -46.37 -19.06
C ASN A 150 -2.25 -45.17 -20.03
N ASP A 151 -3.21 -44.26 -19.93
CA ASP A 151 -3.31 -43.08 -20.79
C ASP A 151 -2.20 -42.07 -20.45
N PRO A 152 -1.38 -41.62 -21.42
CA PRO A 152 -0.32 -40.64 -21.18
C PRO A 152 -0.84 -39.31 -20.60
N GLU A 153 -2.09 -38.91 -20.86
CA GLU A 153 -2.66 -37.68 -20.32
C GLU A 153 -2.93 -37.76 -18.81
N ILE A 154 -3.21 -38.95 -18.28
CA ILE A 154 -3.57 -39.17 -16.87
C ILE A 154 -2.34 -39.54 -16.01
N GLN A 155 -1.23 -39.99 -16.63
CA GLN A 155 0.01 -40.36 -15.93
C GLN A 155 0.49 -39.31 -14.90
N PRO A 156 0.52 -38.00 -15.20
CA PRO A 156 0.96 -37.00 -14.23
C PRO A 156 0.07 -36.94 -12.98
N ALA A 157 -1.24 -37.14 -13.13
CA ALA A 157 -2.19 -37.16 -12.02
C ALA A 157 -2.01 -38.42 -11.15
N ILE A 158 -1.79 -39.58 -11.77
CA ILE A 158 -1.47 -40.83 -11.06
C ILE A 158 -0.17 -40.67 -10.27
N GLN A 159 0.87 -40.12 -10.90
CA GLN A 159 2.15 -39.89 -10.23
C GLN A 159 2.04 -38.91 -9.07
N PHE A 160 1.28 -37.83 -9.24
CA PHE A 160 0.94 -36.90 -8.16
C PHE A 160 0.24 -37.63 -7.00
N ALA A 161 -0.81 -38.42 -7.28
CA ALA A 161 -1.55 -39.15 -6.26
C ALA A 161 -0.67 -40.13 -5.47
N LEU A 162 0.23 -40.84 -6.16
CA LEU A 162 1.20 -41.74 -5.52
C LEU A 162 2.19 -40.99 -4.64
N ASN A 163 2.73 -39.87 -5.12
CA ASN A 163 3.66 -39.05 -4.33
C ASN A 163 2.97 -38.42 -3.12
N PHE A 164 1.78 -37.86 -3.31
CA PHE A 164 0.93 -37.34 -2.23
C PHE A 164 0.68 -38.43 -1.18
N ALA A 165 0.22 -39.61 -1.57
CA ALA A 165 -0.06 -40.72 -0.65
C ALA A 165 1.19 -41.12 0.16
N ARG A 166 2.38 -41.12 -0.46
CA ARG A 166 3.65 -41.39 0.23
C ARG A 166 4.00 -40.32 1.26
N HIS A 167 3.86 -39.04 0.93
CA HIS A 167 4.16 -37.94 1.85
C HIS A 167 3.14 -37.88 2.98
N PHE A 168 1.85 -37.96 2.66
CA PHE A 168 0.77 -37.93 3.62
C PHE A 168 0.82 -39.12 4.60
N SER A 169 1.18 -40.32 4.13
CA SER A 169 1.36 -41.48 5.01
C SER A 169 2.53 -41.34 6.00
N LYS A 170 3.52 -40.49 5.74
CA LYS A 170 4.61 -40.22 6.69
C LYS A 170 4.12 -39.27 7.79
N GLU A 171 3.49 -38.17 7.39
CA GLU A 171 2.87 -37.21 8.32
C GLU A 171 1.86 -37.88 9.26
N LEU A 172 1.04 -38.81 8.78
CA LEU A 172 0.08 -39.57 9.61
C LEU A 172 0.73 -40.57 10.58
N LYS A 173 1.97 -40.99 10.33
CA LYS A 173 2.70 -41.88 11.24
C LYS A 173 3.48 -41.10 12.29
N ASP A 174 3.82 -39.86 11.99
CA ASP A 174 4.57 -38.95 12.85
C ASP A 174 3.64 -38.05 13.70
N ALA A 175 2.32 -38.11 13.48
CA ALA A 175 1.25 -37.43 14.23
C ALA A 175 0.61 -38.34 15.31
#